data_AF-A0A142CST1-F1
#
_entry.id   AF-A0A142CST1-F1
#
_cell.length_a   1.000
_cell.length_b   1.000
_cell.length_c   1.000
_cell.angle_alpha   90.00
_cell.angle_beta   90.00
_cell.angle_gamma   90.00
#
_symmetry.space_group_name_H-M   'P 1'
#
loop_
_entity.id
_entity.type
_entity.pdbx_description
1 polymer ?
#
loop_
_entity_poly.entity_id
_entity_poly.type
_entity_poly.pdbx_seq_one_letter_code
_entity_poly.pdbx_strand_id
1 'polypeptide(L)'
;METSVCHTLKSPVIKKFCESITELARSSGGYFEPIQNDFLEAYYQIVEKARIEGRLPEGEYRQKGNAFRDFISELIYVRSEGTYRLTDRRVPGYSERTHDVDLAYVRDNTVLVAGEVKMTGSPRHKRGTGIQKERKTQSDLDKRLKEVKFTAVDLKLRYTPEEAIIRAVNSENTISEVSNNSWWIQWIHDSIPGFYSFWASRLASGRLDSRTGRRVDFDNPDLLLEKFRNLLKYNNAVGLFMFREENSRYVPVETERIKREKISIDDAVNDLIKFLDKHLD
;
A
#
# COMPACT_ATOMS: atom_id res chain seq x y z
N MET A 1 -24.03 -11.93 -0.37
CA MET A 1 -24.38 -10.67 -1.06
C MET A 1 -23.13 -10.23 -1.78
N GLU A 2 -23.05 -10.38 -3.10
CA GLU A 2 -21.90 -9.92 -3.89
C GLU A 2 -21.82 -8.39 -3.79
N THR A 3 -20.96 -7.89 -2.91
CA THR A 3 -20.59 -6.48 -2.93
C THR A 3 -19.73 -6.27 -4.17
N SER A 4 -20.35 -5.68 -5.20
CA SER A 4 -19.67 -5.31 -6.44
C SER A 4 -18.39 -4.53 -6.11
N VAL A 5 -17.23 -5.05 -6.50
CA VAL A 5 -15.97 -4.30 -6.42
C VAL A 5 -16.04 -3.13 -7.42
N CYS A 6 -15.36 -2.01 -7.19
CA CYS A 6 -15.28 -0.85 -8.10
C CYS A 6 -16.54 0.03 -8.23
N HIS A 7 -17.69 -0.30 -7.62
CA HIS A 7 -18.95 0.46 -7.82
C HIS A 7 -18.93 1.90 -7.29
N THR A 8 -18.06 2.20 -6.32
CA THR A 8 -17.95 3.54 -5.72
C THR A 8 -17.14 4.52 -6.58
N LEU A 9 -16.46 4.02 -7.63
CA LEU A 9 -15.62 4.82 -8.51
C LEU A 9 -16.48 5.62 -9.51
N LYS A 10 -16.24 6.94 -9.54
CA LYS A 10 -17.04 7.87 -10.38
C LYS A 10 -16.46 8.03 -11.77
N SER A 11 -15.14 7.90 -11.93
CA SER A 11 -14.48 8.05 -13.24
C SER A 11 -14.66 6.76 -14.05
N PRO A 12 -15.24 6.80 -15.27
CA PRO A 12 -15.37 5.62 -16.12
C PRO A 12 -14.01 4.99 -16.46
N VAL A 13 -12.97 5.80 -16.62
CA VAL A 13 -11.61 5.33 -16.90
C VAL A 13 -11.05 4.54 -15.71
N ILE A 14 -11.19 5.08 -14.51
CA ILE A 14 -10.71 4.43 -13.29
C ILE A 14 -11.55 3.20 -12.93
N LYS A 15 -12.86 3.24 -13.18
CA LYS A 15 -13.74 2.08 -13.00
C LYS A 15 -13.33 0.94 -13.92
N LYS A 16 -13.11 1.21 -15.21
CA LYS A 16 -12.61 0.23 -16.18
C LYS A 16 -11.25 -0.35 -15.76
N PHE A 17 -10.35 0.49 -15.26
CA PHE A 17 -9.06 0.02 -14.73
C PHE A 17 -9.26 -0.92 -13.53
N CYS A 18 -10.11 -0.55 -12.58
CA CYS A 18 -10.43 -1.36 -11.41
C CYS A 18 -11.05 -2.72 -11.78
N GLU A 19 -12.03 -2.73 -12.69
CA GLU A 19 -12.65 -3.96 -13.19
C GLU A 19 -11.61 -4.88 -13.84
N SER A 20 -10.72 -4.33 -14.67
CA SER A 20 -9.65 -5.09 -15.32
C SER A 20 -8.68 -5.72 -14.31
N ILE A 21 -8.19 -4.97 -13.32
CA ILE A 21 -7.23 -5.52 -12.35
C ILE A 21 -7.89 -6.48 -11.35
N THR A 22 -9.16 -6.30 -11.01
CA THR A 22 -9.88 -7.23 -10.12
C THR A 22 -10.20 -8.55 -10.82
N GLU A 23 -10.41 -8.54 -12.13
CA GLU A 23 -10.45 -9.76 -12.93
C GLU A 23 -9.10 -10.50 -12.91
N LEU A 24 -7.98 -9.78 -13.03
CA LEU A 24 -6.64 -10.37 -12.89
C LEU A 24 -6.44 -11.03 -11.51
N ALA A 25 -6.89 -10.37 -10.44
CA ALA A 25 -6.83 -10.93 -9.08
C ALA A 25 -7.60 -12.26 -8.97
N ARG A 26 -8.76 -12.36 -9.62
CA ARG A 26 -9.56 -13.61 -9.63
C ARG A 26 -8.87 -14.69 -10.45
N SER A 27 -8.37 -14.37 -11.65
CA SER A 27 -7.71 -15.34 -12.52
C SER A 27 -6.41 -15.89 -11.93
N SER A 28 -5.75 -15.12 -11.06
CA SER A 28 -4.50 -15.54 -10.41
C SER A 28 -4.70 -16.29 -9.09
N GLY A 29 -5.94 -16.54 -8.67
CA GLY A 29 -6.21 -17.12 -7.35
C GLY A 29 -5.86 -16.18 -6.19
N GLY A 30 -5.90 -14.87 -6.44
CA GLY A 30 -5.58 -13.85 -5.46
C GLY A 30 -4.09 -13.58 -5.31
N TYR A 31 -3.23 -14.04 -6.23
CA TYR A 31 -1.78 -13.78 -6.24
C TYR A 31 -1.39 -12.61 -7.15
N PHE A 32 -0.56 -11.69 -6.66
CA PHE A 32 -0.14 -10.52 -7.42
C PHE A 32 1.07 -10.81 -8.31
N GLU A 33 2.05 -11.55 -7.82
CA GLU A 33 3.29 -11.83 -8.54
C GLU A 33 3.07 -12.33 -9.99
N PRO A 34 2.17 -13.29 -10.25
CA PRO A 34 1.96 -13.80 -11.61
C PRO A 34 1.36 -12.77 -12.59
N ILE A 35 0.70 -11.72 -12.08
CA ILE A 35 -0.08 -10.75 -12.87
C ILE A 35 0.55 -9.35 -12.89
N GLN A 36 1.78 -9.18 -12.40
CA GLN A 36 2.44 -7.87 -12.30
C GLN A 36 2.53 -7.15 -13.66
N ASN A 37 2.88 -7.88 -14.72
CA ASN A 37 3.00 -7.30 -16.06
C ASN A 37 1.64 -6.91 -16.64
N ASP A 38 0.61 -7.74 -16.46
CA ASP A 38 -0.74 -7.44 -16.92
C ASP A 38 -1.35 -6.26 -16.16
N PHE A 39 -1.08 -6.17 -14.85
CA PHE A 39 -1.42 -5.01 -14.03
C PHE A 39 -0.77 -3.72 -14.58
N LEU A 40 0.53 -3.77 -14.90
CA LEU A 40 1.26 -2.61 -15.44
C LEU A 40 0.74 -2.21 -16.83
N GLU A 41 0.43 -3.18 -17.68
CA GLU A 41 -0.13 -2.93 -19.01
C GLU A 41 -1.52 -2.28 -18.89
N ALA A 42 -2.40 -2.83 -18.04
CA ALA A 42 -3.72 -2.26 -17.78
C ALA A 42 -3.60 -0.83 -17.22
N TYR A 43 -2.71 -0.61 -16.25
CA TYR A 43 -2.46 0.72 -15.69
C TYR A 43 -1.96 1.70 -16.75
N TYR A 44 -1.00 1.29 -17.58
CA TYR A 44 -0.45 2.13 -18.62
C TYR A 44 -1.50 2.50 -19.68
N GLN A 45 -2.17 1.51 -20.25
CA GLN A 45 -3.09 1.71 -21.38
C GLN A 45 -4.37 2.44 -20.98
N ILE A 46 -4.92 2.10 -19.81
CA ILE A 46 -6.23 2.62 -19.40
C ILE A 46 -6.07 3.97 -18.70
N VAL A 47 -5.13 4.09 -17.76
CA VAL A 47 -5.02 5.27 -16.88
C VAL A 47 -3.96 6.24 -17.38
N GLU A 48 -2.74 5.77 -17.56
CA GLU A 48 -1.58 6.66 -17.72
C GLU A 48 -1.53 7.30 -19.09
N LYS A 49 -1.84 6.57 -20.16
CA LYS A 49 -1.95 7.13 -21.50
C LYS A 49 -2.99 8.27 -21.55
N ALA A 50 -4.16 8.05 -20.95
CA ALA A 50 -5.19 9.08 -20.82
C ALA A 50 -4.70 10.28 -20.00
N ARG A 51 -3.91 10.03 -18.93
CA ARG A 51 -3.30 11.10 -18.13
C ARG A 51 -2.26 11.90 -18.91
N ILE A 52 -1.31 11.23 -19.56
CA ILE A 52 -0.21 11.81 -20.34
C ILE A 52 -0.77 12.73 -21.42
N GLU A 53 -1.81 12.28 -22.11
CA GLU A 53 -2.47 13.02 -23.19
C GLU A 53 -3.36 14.17 -22.69
N GLY A 54 -3.55 14.31 -21.37
CA GLY A 54 -4.39 15.35 -20.76
C GLY A 54 -5.89 15.05 -20.83
N ARG A 55 -6.29 13.82 -21.18
CA ARG A 55 -7.68 13.37 -21.27
C ARG A 55 -8.26 12.93 -19.92
N LEU A 56 -7.41 12.67 -18.92
CA LEU A 56 -7.83 12.28 -17.57
C LEU A 56 -7.59 13.44 -16.57
N PRO A 57 -8.65 14.11 -16.07
CA PRO A 57 -8.55 15.21 -15.11
C PRO A 57 -7.83 14.80 -13.82
N GLU A 58 -7.24 15.77 -13.12
CA GLU A 58 -6.46 15.49 -11.90
C GLU A 58 -7.32 14.87 -10.78
N GLY A 59 -8.54 15.36 -10.58
CA GLY A 59 -9.46 14.80 -9.57
C GLY A 59 -9.83 13.34 -9.84
N GLU A 60 -9.99 12.97 -11.12
CA GLU A 60 -10.25 11.58 -11.52
C GLU A 60 -9.00 10.71 -11.40
N TYR A 61 -7.85 11.20 -11.87
CA TYR A 61 -6.56 10.49 -11.76
C TYR A 61 -6.17 10.16 -10.31
N ARG A 62 -6.64 10.93 -9.32
CA ARG A 62 -6.44 10.62 -7.90
C ARG A 62 -7.20 9.37 -7.45
N GLN A 63 -8.31 9.01 -8.09
CA GLN A 63 -9.10 7.81 -7.76
C GLN A 63 -8.39 6.49 -8.11
N LYS A 64 -7.24 6.51 -8.81
CA LYS A 64 -6.44 5.28 -9.03
C LYS A 64 -6.04 4.60 -7.72
N GLY A 65 -5.85 5.38 -6.64
CA GLY A 65 -5.59 4.83 -5.30
C GLY A 65 -6.75 3.98 -4.81
N ASN A 66 -8.00 4.43 -5.03
CA ASN A 66 -9.21 3.70 -4.67
C ASN A 66 -9.35 2.41 -5.50
N ALA A 67 -9.03 2.46 -6.81
CA ALA A 67 -8.99 1.26 -7.64
C ALA A 67 -7.96 0.25 -7.13
N PHE A 68 -6.78 0.71 -6.71
CA PHE A 68 -5.75 -0.14 -6.15
C PHE A 68 -6.14 -0.72 -4.77
N ARG A 69 -6.79 0.08 -3.90
CA ARG A 69 -7.39 -0.41 -2.66
C ARG A 69 -8.38 -1.55 -2.91
N ASP A 70 -9.31 -1.34 -3.83
CA ASP A 70 -10.32 -2.33 -4.21
C ASP A 70 -9.68 -3.60 -4.77
N PHE A 71 -8.60 -3.45 -5.55
CA PHE A 71 -7.78 -4.57 -6.02
C PHE A 71 -7.08 -5.34 -4.89
N ILE A 72 -6.45 -4.65 -3.93
CA ILE A 72 -5.85 -5.30 -2.76
C ILE A 72 -6.90 -6.06 -1.95
N SER A 73 -8.07 -5.46 -1.71
CA SER A 73 -9.19 -6.12 -1.04
C SER A 73 -9.62 -7.39 -1.80
N GLU A 74 -9.68 -7.34 -3.14
CA GLU A 74 -10.04 -8.50 -3.95
C GLU A 74 -8.96 -9.59 -3.93
N LEU A 75 -7.66 -9.24 -3.92
CA LEU A 75 -6.58 -10.24 -3.73
C LEU A 75 -6.75 -11.00 -2.40
N ILE A 76 -7.02 -10.27 -1.31
CA ILE A 76 -7.25 -10.86 0.02
C ILE A 76 -8.51 -11.73 0.01
N TYR A 77 -9.61 -11.25 -0.58
CA TYR A 77 -10.87 -11.98 -0.65
C TYR A 77 -10.74 -13.28 -1.43
N VAL A 78 -10.14 -13.24 -2.63
CA VAL A 78 -9.95 -14.44 -3.46
C VAL A 78 -9.00 -15.42 -2.78
N ARG A 79 -7.87 -14.94 -2.22
CA ARG A 79 -6.88 -15.82 -1.58
C ARG A 79 -7.40 -16.44 -0.28
N SER A 80 -8.33 -15.79 0.41
CA SER A 80 -9.01 -16.33 1.59
C SER A 80 -10.26 -17.16 1.25
N GLU A 81 -10.41 -17.58 -0.01
CA GLU A 81 -11.55 -18.38 -0.48
C GLU A 81 -12.92 -17.73 -0.21
N GLY A 82 -12.95 -16.40 -0.24
CA GLY A 82 -14.14 -15.59 0.01
C GLY A 82 -14.45 -15.32 1.48
N THR A 83 -13.54 -15.64 2.40
CA THR A 83 -13.73 -15.46 3.85
C THR A 83 -13.53 -14.00 4.28
N TYR A 84 -12.44 -13.37 3.85
CA TYR A 84 -12.05 -12.04 4.33
C TYR A 84 -12.26 -10.98 3.27
N ARG A 85 -13.29 -10.15 3.46
CA ARG A 85 -13.51 -8.95 2.65
C ARG A 85 -13.23 -7.69 3.46
N LEU A 86 -12.18 -6.97 3.10
CA LEU A 86 -11.81 -5.71 3.74
C LEU A 86 -12.41 -4.55 2.98
N THR A 87 -12.91 -3.54 3.69
CA THR A 87 -13.47 -2.33 3.08
C THR A 87 -12.91 -1.09 3.75
N ASP A 88 -13.03 0.07 3.11
CA ASP A 88 -12.73 1.33 3.78
C ASP A 88 -13.68 1.55 4.96
N ARG A 89 -13.16 2.17 6.02
CA ARG A 89 -13.95 2.44 7.23
C ARG A 89 -13.41 3.63 8.01
N ARG A 90 -14.32 4.31 8.70
CA ARG A 90 -14.00 5.26 9.75
C ARG A 90 -13.75 4.55 11.06
N VAL A 91 -12.55 4.67 11.59
CA VAL A 91 -12.13 4.00 12.83
C VAL A 91 -11.66 5.05 13.83
N PRO A 92 -12.24 5.12 15.05
CA PRO A 92 -11.75 6.02 16.07
C PRO A 92 -10.36 5.60 16.54
N GLY A 93 -9.46 6.57 16.66
CA GLY A 93 -8.12 6.40 17.18
C GLY A 93 -8.05 6.74 18.67
N TYR A 94 -6.82 6.69 19.22
CA TYR A 94 -6.56 7.04 20.61
C TYR A 94 -6.53 8.57 20.78
N SER A 95 -5.74 9.24 19.93
CA SER A 95 -5.59 10.69 19.91
C SER A 95 -6.39 11.36 18.79
N GLU A 96 -6.47 10.72 17.62
CA GLU A 96 -7.27 11.25 16.51
C GLU A 96 -8.72 10.79 16.66
N ARG A 97 -9.67 11.71 16.46
CA ARG A 97 -11.09 11.41 16.64
C ARG A 97 -11.55 10.31 15.67
N THR A 98 -11.03 10.33 14.46
CA THR A 98 -11.37 9.36 13.42
C THR A 98 -10.28 9.27 12.37
N HIS A 99 -9.84 8.06 12.07
CA HIS A 99 -9.05 7.73 10.87
C HIS A 99 -9.97 7.20 9.77
N ASP A 100 -9.82 7.72 8.56
CA ASP A 100 -10.41 7.15 7.35
C ASP A 100 -9.43 6.12 6.79
N VAL A 101 -9.54 4.84 7.20
CA VAL A 101 -8.62 3.78 6.75
C VAL A 101 -9.12 3.15 5.44
N ASP A 102 -8.18 2.79 4.56
CA ASP A 102 -8.46 2.21 3.25
C ASP A 102 -8.93 0.75 3.34
N LEU A 103 -8.43 0.01 4.33
CA LEU A 103 -8.76 -1.40 4.55
C LEU A 103 -9.12 -1.58 6.02
N ALA A 104 -10.24 -2.22 6.30
CA ALA A 104 -10.63 -2.64 7.64
C ALA A 104 -11.38 -3.97 7.61
N TYR A 105 -11.08 -4.83 8.57
CA TYR A 105 -11.88 -6.01 8.90
C TYR A 105 -12.38 -5.89 10.33
N VAL A 106 -13.70 -5.95 10.49
CA VAL A 106 -14.39 -5.76 11.79
C VAL A 106 -15.27 -6.96 12.05
N ARG A 107 -15.12 -7.55 13.24
CA ARG A 107 -15.95 -8.66 13.73
C ARG A 107 -16.43 -8.32 15.14
N ASP A 108 -17.72 -8.50 15.40
CA ASP A 108 -18.33 -8.27 16.72
C ASP A 108 -17.96 -6.90 17.33
N ASN A 109 -18.02 -5.84 16.50
CA ASN A 109 -17.62 -4.47 16.82
C ASN A 109 -16.13 -4.25 17.17
N THR A 110 -15.29 -5.27 17.03
CA THR A 110 -13.84 -5.19 17.22
C THR A 110 -13.15 -5.02 15.87
N VAL A 111 -12.29 -4.01 15.77
CA VAL A 111 -11.44 -3.81 14.58
C VAL A 111 -10.23 -4.71 14.70
N LEU A 112 -10.22 -5.80 13.93
CA LEU A 112 -9.14 -6.80 13.98
C LEU A 112 -8.00 -6.44 13.05
N VAL A 113 -8.32 -5.88 11.88
CA VAL A 113 -7.33 -5.43 10.90
C VAL A 113 -7.70 -4.03 10.41
N ALA A 114 -6.69 -3.21 10.22
CA ALA A 114 -6.78 -1.91 9.56
C ALA A 114 -5.59 -1.76 8.58
N GLY A 115 -5.70 -0.88 7.61
CA GLY A 115 -4.60 -0.65 6.68
C GLY A 115 -4.78 0.48 5.69
N GLU A 116 -3.66 0.79 5.04
CA GLU A 116 -3.51 1.94 4.14
C GLU A 116 -3.02 1.48 2.77
N VAL A 117 -3.58 2.04 1.71
CA VAL A 117 -3.24 1.66 0.34
C VAL A 117 -2.85 2.91 -0.45
N LYS A 118 -1.64 2.95 -0.98
CA LYS A 118 -1.11 4.12 -1.67
C LYS A 118 -0.57 3.76 -3.06
N MET A 119 -1.04 4.49 -4.07
CA MET A 119 -0.36 4.57 -5.37
C MET A 119 0.40 5.89 -5.46
N THR A 120 1.72 5.82 -5.70
CA THR A 120 2.60 7.00 -5.70
C THR A 120 3.30 7.20 -7.04
N GLY A 121 3.77 8.44 -7.26
CA GLY A 121 4.35 8.88 -8.53
C GLY A 121 3.30 9.32 -9.56
N SER A 122 3.77 10.04 -10.58
CA SER A 122 2.96 10.36 -11.76
C SER A 122 3.85 10.63 -12.96
N PRO A 123 3.41 10.26 -14.17
CA PRO A 123 4.20 10.47 -15.37
C PRO A 123 4.27 11.97 -15.69
N ARG A 124 5.17 12.33 -16.60
CA ARG A 124 5.09 13.62 -17.29
C ARG A 124 3.78 13.67 -18.08
N HIS A 125 2.99 14.74 -17.92
CA HIS A 125 1.68 14.82 -18.55
C HIS A 125 1.27 16.23 -18.93
N LYS A 126 0.33 16.36 -19.88
CA LYS A 126 -0.27 17.64 -20.26
C LYS A 126 -1.15 18.17 -19.12
N ARG A 127 -1.05 19.47 -18.83
CA ARG A 127 -1.88 20.18 -17.86
C ARG A 127 -2.22 21.57 -18.40
N GLY A 128 -3.45 21.72 -18.90
CA GLY A 128 -3.84 22.92 -19.65
C GLY A 128 -2.97 23.08 -20.89
N THR A 129 -2.38 24.26 -21.08
CA THR A 129 -1.43 24.54 -22.16
C THR A 129 0.01 24.12 -21.84
N GLY A 130 0.29 23.69 -20.61
CA GLY A 130 1.63 23.35 -20.14
C GLY A 130 1.89 21.84 -20.05
N ILE A 131 3.16 21.51 -19.76
CA ILE A 131 3.57 20.14 -19.44
C ILE A 131 3.99 20.08 -17.98
N GLN A 132 3.26 19.31 -17.19
CA GLN A 132 3.64 18.98 -15.83
C GLN A 132 4.80 17.98 -15.87
N LYS A 133 5.86 18.27 -15.12
CA LYS A 133 7.00 17.35 -14.98
C LYS A 133 6.57 16.07 -14.28
N GLU A 134 7.31 15.00 -14.56
CA GLU A 134 7.22 13.76 -13.80
C GLU A 134 7.36 14.03 -12.30
N ARG A 135 6.53 13.35 -11.49
CA ARG A 135 6.56 13.47 -10.03
C ARG A 135 7.25 12.25 -9.45
N LYS A 136 8.35 12.48 -8.75
CA LYS A 136 9.11 11.47 -8.01
C LYS A 136 8.27 10.88 -6.89
N THR A 137 8.42 9.58 -6.66
CA THR A 137 7.85 8.94 -5.47
C THR A 137 8.46 9.53 -4.20
N GLN A 138 9.77 9.77 -4.20
CA GLN A 138 10.49 10.32 -3.05
C GLN A 138 9.97 11.69 -2.57
N SER A 139 9.36 12.50 -3.45
CA SER A 139 8.86 13.83 -3.08
C SER A 139 7.72 13.80 -2.07
N ASP A 140 6.90 12.74 -2.09
CA ASP A 140 5.73 12.62 -1.22
C ASP A 140 5.91 11.54 -0.14
N LEU A 141 6.88 10.65 -0.32
CA LEU A 141 7.00 9.44 0.47
C LEU A 141 7.12 9.73 1.96
N ASP A 142 7.96 10.68 2.37
CA ASP A 142 8.19 10.95 3.80
C ASP A 142 6.92 11.43 4.52
N LYS A 143 6.11 12.25 3.85
CA LYS A 143 4.81 12.66 4.39
C LYS A 143 3.89 11.45 4.55
N ARG A 144 3.83 10.58 3.54
CA ARG A 144 2.93 9.41 3.54
C ARG A 144 3.38 8.33 4.52
N LEU A 145 4.68 8.11 4.68
CA LEU A 145 5.20 7.21 5.70
C LEU A 145 4.88 7.70 7.10
N LYS A 146 4.96 9.02 7.36
CA LYS A 146 4.58 9.57 8.67
C LYS A 146 3.10 9.36 8.97
N GLU A 147 2.23 9.61 7.99
CA GLU A 147 0.78 9.33 8.07
C GLU A 147 0.52 7.86 8.44
N VAL A 148 1.08 6.93 7.67
CA VAL A 148 0.90 5.48 7.90
C VAL A 148 1.44 5.01 9.25
N LYS A 149 2.59 5.54 9.70
CA LYS A 149 3.15 5.24 11.03
C LYS A 149 2.24 5.75 12.15
N PHE A 150 1.78 6.98 12.03
CA PHE A 150 0.94 7.62 13.04
C PHE A 150 -0.39 6.87 13.18
N THR A 151 -1.10 6.63 12.06
CA THR A 151 -2.37 5.90 12.07
C THR A 151 -2.23 4.50 12.66
N ALA A 152 -1.16 3.76 12.31
CA ALA A 152 -0.93 2.43 12.86
C ALA A 152 -0.81 2.42 14.38
N VAL A 153 0.03 3.30 14.93
CA VAL A 153 0.26 3.39 16.38
C VAL A 153 -0.97 3.90 17.10
N ASP A 154 -1.62 4.94 16.58
CA ASP A 154 -2.78 5.57 17.20
C ASP A 154 -3.98 4.61 17.29
N LEU A 155 -4.18 3.77 16.27
CA LEU A 155 -5.19 2.70 16.31
C LEU A 155 -4.78 1.61 17.30
N LYS A 156 -3.55 1.09 17.25
CA LYS A 156 -3.13 0.03 18.18
C LYS A 156 -3.24 0.48 19.64
N LEU A 157 -2.87 1.71 19.97
CA LEU A 157 -3.04 2.27 21.32
C LEU A 157 -4.50 2.30 21.77
N ARG A 158 -5.45 2.52 20.85
CA ARG A 158 -6.88 2.60 21.19
C ARG A 158 -7.51 1.24 21.50
N TYR A 159 -7.07 0.19 20.81
CA TYR A 159 -7.70 -1.14 20.84
C TYR A 159 -6.90 -2.18 21.61
N THR A 160 -5.64 -1.90 21.94
CA THR A 160 -4.86 -2.77 22.81
C THR A 160 -5.27 -2.55 24.27
N PRO A 161 -5.65 -3.59 25.02
CA PRO A 161 -5.93 -3.47 26.45
C PRO A 161 -4.74 -2.90 27.21
N GLU A 162 -5.00 -2.05 28.21
CA GLU A 162 -3.96 -1.40 29.01
C GLU A 162 -3.05 -2.43 29.68
N GLU A 163 -3.58 -3.59 30.09
CA GLU A 163 -2.83 -4.68 30.68
C GLU A 163 -1.83 -5.32 29.70
N ALA A 164 -2.15 -5.33 28.40
CA ALA A 164 -1.22 -5.82 27.38
C ALA A 164 -0.07 -4.82 27.15
N ILE A 165 -0.36 -3.51 27.22
CA ILE A 165 0.66 -2.46 27.18
C ILE A 165 1.55 -2.55 28.44
N ILE A 166 0.94 -2.67 29.62
CA ILE A 166 1.64 -2.84 30.90
C ILE A 166 2.52 -4.10 30.86
N ARG A 167 2.02 -5.24 30.37
CA ARG A 167 2.82 -6.47 30.22
C ARG A 167 3.98 -6.31 29.24
N ALA A 168 3.80 -5.58 28.14
CA ALA A 168 4.90 -5.34 27.19
C ALA A 168 5.99 -4.42 27.77
N VAL A 169 5.62 -3.50 28.66
CA VAL A 169 6.55 -2.58 29.34
C VAL A 169 7.19 -3.24 30.58
N ASN A 170 6.45 -4.08 31.29
CA ASN A 170 6.85 -4.75 32.54
C ASN A 170 7.33 -6.19 32.36
N SER A 171 7.31 -6.76 31.14
CA SER A 171 8.15 -7.93 30.87
C SER A 171 9.54 -7.54 31.34
N GLU A 172 10.22 -8.43 32.09
CA GLU A 172 11.56 -8.21 32.65
C GLU A 172 12.56 -8.04 31.50
N ASN A 173 12.43 -6.94 30.77
CA ASN A 173 13.22 -6.62 29.61
C ASN A 173 14.58 -6.31 30.19
N THR A 174 15.52 -7.21 29.95
CA THR A 174 16.92 -6.96 30.23
C THR A 174 17.31 -5.63 29.56
N ILE A 175 18.28 -4.89 30.11
CA ILE A 175 18.75 -3.61 29.52
C ILE A 175 19.08 -3.77 28.02
N SER A 176 19.48 -4.97 27.60
CA SER A 176 19.70 -5.39 26.20
C SER A 176 18.45 -5.47 25.31
N GLU A 177 17.27 -5.74 25.86
CA GLU A 177 16.00 -5.82 25.11
C GLU A 177 15.38 -4.43 24.90
N VAL A 178 15.54 -3.55 25.88
CA VAL A 178 15.17 -2.13 25.76
C VAL A 178 16.06 -1.42 24.74
N SER A 179 17.37 -1.70 24.73
CA SER A 179 18.30 -1.09 23.76
C SER A 179 18.08 -1.58 22.32
N ASN A 180 17.51 -2.77 22.13
CA ASN A 180 17.23 -3.35 20.82
C ASN A 180 15.78 -3.13 20.33
N ASN A 181 14.92 -2.44 21.10
CA ASN A 181 13.51 -2.19 20.79
C ASN A 181 12.68 -3.47 20.55
N SER A 182 13.04 -4.62 21.14
CA SER A 182 12.33 -5.89 20.91
C SER A 182 10.88 -5.86 21.40
N TRP A 183 10.63 -5.24 22.56
CA TRP A 183 9.29 -5.05 23.12
C TRP A 183 8.35 -4.30 22.16
N TRP A 184 8.87 -3.28 21.47
CA TRP A 184 8.12 -2.46 20.54
C TRP A 184 7.70 -3.28 19.32
N ILE A 185 8.63 -4.06 18.77
CA ILE A 185 8.36 -4.95 17.64
C ILE A 185 7.31 -6.00 18.03
N GLN A 186 7.46 -6.62 19.20
CA GLN A 186 6.48 -7.58 19.70
C GLN A 186 5.09 -6.95 19.86
N TRP A 187 5.00 -5.78 20.49
CA TRP A 187 3.74 -5.06 20.66
C TRP A 187 3.08 -4.75 19.31
N ILE A 188 3.86 -4.30 18.31
CA ILE A 188 3.35 -4.05 16.96
C ILE A 188 2.77 -5.33 16.34
N HIS A 189 3.43 -6.48 16.47
CA HIS A 189 2.97 -7.73 15.86
C HIS A 189 1.75 -8.34 16.55
N ASP A 190 1.67 -8.26 17.88
CA ASP A 190 0.63 -8.94 18.66
C ASP A 190 -0.64 -8.09 18.87
N SER A 191 -0.54 -6.77 18.74
CA SER A 191 -1.66 -5.86 19.03
C SER A 191 -2.69 -5.79 17.92
N ILE A 192 -3.96 -5.68 18.31
CA ILE A 192 -5.06 -5.32 17.41
C ILE A 192 -5.27 -3.80 17.32
N PRO A 193 -5.69 -3.27 16.16
CA PRO A 193 -5.77 -3.99 14.90
C PRO A 193 -4.37 -4.36 14.37
N GLY A 194 -4.27 -5.51 13.70
CA GLY A 194 -3.17 -5.78 12.79
C GLY A 194 -3.15 -4.70 11.72
N PHE A 195 -2.02 -4.00 11.54
CA PHE A 195 -1.95 -2.84 10.66
C PHE A 195 -1.06 -3.10 9.46
N TYR A 196 -1.62 -2.97 8.26
CA TYR A 196 -0.97 -3.32 7.00
C TYR A 196 -0.89 -2.11 6.07
N SER A 197 0.16 -2.02 5.27
CA SER A 197 0.20 -1.02 4.20
C SER A 197 0.63 -1.59 2.86
N PHE A 198 -0.06 -1.17 1.80
CA PHE A 198 0.18 -1.65 0.43
C PHE A 198 0.51 -0.48 -0.50
N TRP A 199 1.55 -0.67 -1.31
CA TRP A 199 2.18 0.41 -2.07
C TRP A 199 2.46 -0.03 -3.50
N ALA A 200 1.91 0.70 -4.46
CA ALA A 200 2.35 0.65 -5.85
C ALA A 200 3.04 1.98 -6.19
N SER A 201 4.37 1.94 -6.37
CA SER A 201 5.20 3.13 -6.50
C SER A 201 5.80 3.23 -7.90
N ARG A 202 5.35 4.24 -8.66
CA ARG A 202 5.95 4.60 -9.94
C ARG A 202 7.21 5.42 -9.69
N LEU A 203 8.38 4.82 -9.89
CA LEU A 203 9.65 5.50 -9.79
C LEU A 203 9.82 6.44 -10.99
N ALA A 204 10.29 7.65 -10.73
CA ALA A 204 10.64 8.59 -11.76
C ALA A 204 11.82 8.04 -12.58
N SER A 205 11.62 7.93 -13.90
CA SER A 205 12.68 7.50 -14.80
C SER A 205 13.77 8.56 -14.91
N GLY A 206 13.48 9.82 -14.57
CA GLY A 206 14.45 10.91 -14.61
C GLY A 206 14.74 11.38 -16.03
N ARG A 207 15.54 12.44 -16.13
CA ARG A 207 15.90 13.09 -17.41
C ARG A 207 17.40 13.12 -17.60
N LEU A 208 17.84 13.12 -18.85
CA LEU A 208 19.24 13.39 -19.16
C LEU A 208 19.52 14.88 -18.95
N ASP A 209 20.53 15.18 -18.16
CA ASP A 209 21.08 16.51 -18.02
C ASP A 209 21.91 16.83 -19.27
N SER A 210 21.55 17.89 -19.99
CA SER A 210 22.16 18.24 -21.28
C SER A 210 23.60 18.72 -21.16
N ARG A 211 24.07 19.07 -19.97
CA ARG A 211 25.45 19.56 -19.74
C ARG A 211 26.39 18.43 -19.37
N THR A 212 25.92 17.47 -18.58
CA THR A 212 26.74 16.39 -18.02
C THR A 212 26.51 15.05 -18.70
N GLY A 213 25.44 14.90 -19.48
CA GLY A 213 25.00 13.62 -20.04
C GLY A 213 24.50 12.63 -18.99
N ARG A 214 24.46 13.01 -17.71
CA ARG A 214 24.05 12.13 -16.61
C ARG A 214 22.54 12.19 -16.41
N ARG A 215 21.97 11.07 -15.98
CA ARG A 215 20.56 11.02 -15.57
C ARG A 215 20.41 11.76 -14.23
N VAL A 216 19.50 12.72 -14.20
CA VAL A 216 19.11 13.48 -13.00
C VAL A 216 17.63 13.29 -12.77
N ASP A 217 17.15 13.67 -11.59
CA ASP A 217 15.74 13.62 -11.25
C ASP A 217 15.07 12.22 -11.29
N PHE A 218 15.85 11.16 -11.12
CA PHE A 218 15.32 9.79 -10.95
C PHE A 218 15.15 9.47 -9.46
N ASP A 219 14.24 8.53 -9.15
CA ASP A 219 14.11 8.00 -7.79
C ASP A 219 15.26 7.03 -7.48
N ASN A 220 15.80 7.05 -6.25
CA ASN A 220 16.78 6.08 -5.78
C ASN A 220 16.08 4.86 -5.14
N PRO A 221 16.11 3.67 -5.77
CA PRO A 221 15.44 2.47 -5.25
C PRO A 221 15.99 2.02 -3.89
N ASP A 222 17.28 2.18 -3.62
CA ASP A 222 17.90 1.79 -2.34
C ASP A 222 17.30 2.56 -1.17
N LEU A 223 17.18 3.88 -1.35
CA LEU A 223 16.60 4.76 -0.33
C LEU A 223 15.11 4.44 -0.12
N LEU A 224 14.39 4.11 -1.20
CA LEU A 224 12.97 3.73 -1.11
C LEU A 224 12.81 2.43 -0.32
N LEU A 225 13.59 1.40 -0.65
CA LEU A 225 13.56 0.11 0.03
C LEU A 225 13.92 0.24 1.50
N GLU A 226 14.95 1.01 1.84
CA GLU A 226 15.31 1.28 3.23
C GLU A 226 14.15 1.91 4.01
N LYS A 227 13.46 2.88 3.40
CA LYS A 227 12.32 3.57 3.99
C LYS A 227 11.12 2.64 4.20
N PHE A 228 10.80 1.77 3.24
CA PHE A 228 9.72 0.79 3.37
C PHE A 228 10.05 -0.30 4.39
N ARG A 229 11.29 -0.79 4.42
CA ARG A 229 11.75 -1.72 5.46
C ARG A 229 11.63 -1.11 6.86
N ASN A 230 11.95 0.17 7.01
CA ASN A 230 11.77 0.88 8.28
C ASN A 230 10.30 1.05 8.69
N LEU A 231 9.35 0.88 7.76
CA LEU A 231 7.92 0.92 8.06
C LEU A 231 7.42 -0.36 8.76
N LEU A 232 8.11 -1.50 8.59
CA LEU A 232 7.83 -2.74 9.33
C LEU A 232 7.97 -2.58 10.85
N LYS A 233 8.68 -1.56 11.32
CA LYS A 233 8.72 -1.22 12.74
C LYS A 233 7.38 -0.74 13.27
N TYR A 234 6.41 -0.41 12.42
CA TYR A 234 5.12 0.18 12.82
C TYR A 234 3.92 -0.59 12.26
N ASN A 235 4.16 -1.52 11.33
CA ASN A 235 3.14 -2.24 10.57
C ASN A 235 3.42 -3.73 10.71
N ASN A 236 2.38 -4.54 10.76
CA ASN A 236 2.48 -6.01 10.78
C ASN A 236 3.17 -6.52 9.51
N ALA A 237 2.78 -5.97 8.35
CA ALA A 237 3.50 -6.19 7.09
C ALA A 237 3.36 -5.00 6.13
N VAL A 238 4.25 -4.95 5.15
CA VAL A 238 4.27 -3.94 4.08
C VAL A 238 4.28 -4.67 2.75
N GLY A 239 3.27 -4.43 1.91
CA GLY A 239 3.21 -4.93 0.55
C GLY A 239 3.70 -3.89 -0.45
N LEU A 240 4.87 -4.10 -1.04
CA LEU A 240 5.51 -3.15 -1.96
C LEU A 240 5.56 -3.72 -3.38
N PHE A 241 5.19 -2.86 -4.33
CA PHE A 241 5.45 -3.03 -5.75
C PHE A 241 6.05 -1.73 -6.29
N MET A 242 7.24 -1.85 -6.90
CA MET A 242 7.93 -0.73 -7.54
C MET A 242 8.02 -0.98 -9.04
N PHE A 243 7.80 0.06 -9.83
CA PHE A 243 7.90 -0.01 -11.28
C PHE A 243 8.37 1.32 -11.86
N ARG A 244 8.91 1.31 -13.08
CA ARG A 244 9.34 2.52 -13.78
C ARG A 244 9.15 2.40 -15.28
N GLU A 245 9.28 3.53 -15.98
CA GLU A 245 9.24 3.56 -17.43
C GLU A 245 10.61 3.24 -18.02
N GLU A 246 10.67 2.18 -18.83
CA GLU A 246 11.81 1.78 -19.64
C GLU A 246 11.34 1.47 -21.06
N ASN A 247 11.99 2.04 -22.08
CA ASN A 247 11.65 1.80 -23.49
C ASN A 247 10.15 1.98 -23.82
N SER A 248 9.52 3.03 -23.25
CA SER A 248 8.09 3.35 -23.39
C SER A 248 7.13 2.29 -22.83
N ARG A 249 7.59 1.46 -21.90
CA ARG A 249 6.77 0.48 -21.17
C ARG A 249 7.04 0.55 -19.68
N TYR A 250 6.08 0.12 -18.88
CA TYR A 250 6.32 -0.07 -17.46
C TYR A 250 6.89 -1.44 -17.18
N VAL A 251 7.96 -1.45 -16.38
CA VAL A 251 8.65 -2.67 -15.94
C VAL A 251 8.76 -2.68 -14.42
N PRO A 252 8.61 -3.85 -13.78
CA PRO A 252 8.90 -4.01 -12.35
C PRO A 252 10.34 -3.64 -12.01
N VAL A 253 10.56 -3.16 -10.78
CA VAL A 253 11.86 -2.72 -10.27
C VAL A 253 12.12 -3.36 -8.91
N GLU A 254 13.34 -3.87 -8.72
CA GLU A 254 13.80 -4.51 -7.46
C GLU A 254 12.98 -5.74 -7.01
N THR A 255 12.27 -6.42 -7.92
CA THR A 255 11.38 -7.57 -7.59
C THR A 255 12.06 -8.61 -6.68
N GLU A 256 13.28 -9.05 -7.02
CA GLU A 256 14.00 -10.06 -6.25
C GLU A 256 14.43 -9.58 -4.86
N ARG A 257 14.77 -8.29 -4.74
CA ARG A 257 15.13 -7.71 -3.45
C ARG A 257 13.89 -7.52 -2.56
N ILE A 258 12.78 -7.06 -3.14
CA ILE A 258 11.49 -6.93 -2.45
C ILE A 258 11.05 -8.27 -1.86
N LYS A 259 11.14 -9.37 -2.63
CA LYS A 259 10.85 -10.73 -2.16
C LYS A 259 11.80 -11.18 -1.05
N ARG A 260 13.11 -10.98 -1.22
CA ARG A 260 14.11 -11.35 -0.21
C ARG A 260 13.88 -10.63 1.12
N GLU A 261 13.44 -9.38 1.07
CA GLU A 261 13.12 -8.57 2.25
C GLU A 261 11.71 -8.88 2.82
N LYS A 262 10.95 -9.80 2.20
CA LYS A 262 9.59 -10.20 2.59
C LYS A 262 8.60 -9.03 2.68
N ILE A 263 8.76 -8.08 1.77
CA ILE A 263 7.88 -6.90 1.66
C ILE A 263 7.13 -6.89 0.33
N SER A 264 6.90 -8.04 -0.30
CA SER A 264 6.06 -8.09 -1.50
C SER A 264 4.58 -7.97 -1.14
N ILE A 265 3.74 -7.60 -2.11
CA ILE A 265 2.27 -7.60 -1.92
C ILE A 265 1.79 -8.98 -1.47
N ASP A 266 2.34 -10.05 -2.03
CA ASP A 266 1.92 -11.41 -1.70
C ASP A 266 2.33 -11.82 -0.28
N ASP A 267 3.51 -11.41 0.19
CA ASP A 267 3.94 -11.61 1.57
C ASP A 267 3.00 -10.92 2.57
N ALA A 268 2.63 -9.66 2.30
CA ALA A 268 1.74 -8.89 3.16
C ALA A 268 0.32 -9.44 3.18
N VAL A 269 -0.22 -9.90 2.04
CA VAL A 269 -1.53 -10.58 1.99
C VAL A 269 -1.49 -11.88 2.80
N ASN A 270 -0.42 -12.67 2.69
CA ASN A 270 -0.27 -13.92 3.44
C ASN A 270 -0.19 -13.67 4.96
N ASP A 271 0.57 -12.67 5.39
CA ASP A 271 0.65 -12.29 6.81
C ASP A 271 -0.71 -11.84 7.35
N LEU A 272 -1.44 -11.03 6.58
CA LEU A 272 -2.77 -10.54 6.95
C LEU A 272 -3.77 -11.68 7.14
N ILE A 273 -3.82 -12.63 6.20
CA ILE A 273 -4.73 -13.79 6.30
C ILE A 273 -4.37 -14.62 7.54
N LYS A 274 -3.08 -14.94 7.76
CA LYS A 274 -2.63 -15.67 8.95
C LYS A 274 -2.96 -14.94 10.24
N PHE A 275 -2.84 -13.61 10.26
CA PHE A 275 -3.21 -12.80 11.40
C PHE A 275 -4.71 -12.91 11.69
N LEU A 276 -5.56 -12.82 10.66
CA LEU A 276 -7.00 -12.99 10.82
C LEU A 276 -7.34 -14.40 11.32
N ASP A 277 -6.80 -15.45 10.72
CA ASP A 277 -7.03 -16.84 11.14
C ASP A 277 -6.73 -17.01 12.64
N LYS A 278 -5.56 -16.53 13.09
CA LYS A 278 -5.14 -16.58 14.52
C LYS A 278 -6.10 -15.87 15.49
N HIS A 279 -6.80 -14.82 15.05
CA HIS A 279 -7.67 -14.00 15.92
C HIS A 279 -9.15 -14.34 15.77
N LEU A 280 -9.49 -15.30 14.90
CA LEU A 280 -10.86 -15.74 14.65
C LEU A 280 -11.16 -17.17 15.09
N ASP A 281 -10.11 -17.95 15.39
CA ASP A 281 -10.13 -19.21 16.14
C ASP A 281 -10.25 -18.96 17.65
#